data_AF-A0A432WAM6-F1
#
_entry.id   AF-A0A432WAM6-F1
#
_cell.length_a   1.000
_cell.length_b   1.000
_cell.length_c   1.000
_cell.angle_alpha   90.00
_cell.angle_beta   90.00
_cell.angle_gamma   90.00
#
_symmetry.space_group_name_H-M   'P 1'
#
loop_
_entity.id
_entity.type
_entity.pdbx_description
1 polymer ?
#
loop_
_entity_poly.entity_id
_entity_poly.type
_entity_poly.pdbx_seq_one_letter_code
_entity_poly.pdbx_strand_id
1 'polypeptide(L)'
;MTDIQRDSLHSDIEVNRASKHRGDVAVVIDDDPSSLQISCWLLKRDGYRVIGLSSLAELNDFLAIPESHVSVFVIDFSLEDSTAIELINTLQQTPSYAFVPKVVITGHRDHL
;
A
#
# COMPACT_ATOMS: atom_id res chain seq x y z
N MET A 1 34.06 -26.00 -33.34
CA MET A 1 32.67 -25.70 -32.96
C MET A 1 32.47 -26.27 -31.58
N THR A 2 32.48 -25.42 -30.57
CA THR A 2 32.38 -25.82 -29.17
C THR A 2 30.94 -25.60 -28.73
N ASP A 3 30.21 -26.68 -28.44
CA ASP A 3 28.88 -26.63 -27.87
C ASP A 3 28.95 -26.04 -26.46
N ILE A 4 28.38 -24.85 -26.29
CA ILE A 4 28.15 -24.25 -24.98
C ILE A 4 26.92 -24.95 -24.39
N GLN A 5 27.17 -25.85 -23.44
CA GLN A 5 26.20 -26.31 -22.46
C GLN A 5 25.50 -25.08 -21.86
N ARG A 6 24.23 -24.85 -22.23
CA ARG A 6 23.36 -23.82 -21.63
C ARG A 6 22.95 -24.31 -20.25
N ASP A 7 23.78 -23.94 -19.29
CA ASP A 7 23.65 -24.22 -17.87
C ASP A 7 22.40 -23.56 -17.28
N SER A 8 21.49 -24.41 -16.80
CA SER A 8 20.88 -24.34 -15.46
C SER A 8 20.59 -22.95 -14.86
N LEU A 9 19.55 -22.25 -15.32
CA LEU A 9 19.06 -21.03 -14.63
C LEU A 9 17.53 -20.83 -14.77
N HIS A 10 16.70 -21.86 -14.55
CA HIS A 10 15.24 -21.66 -14.48
C HIS A 10 14.54 -22.62 -13.50
N SER A 11 15.01 -22.73 -12.25
CA SER A 11 14.29 -23.53 -11.24
C SER A 11 13.99 -22.84 -9.90
N ASP A 12 14.38 -21.58 -9.69
CA ASP A 12 14.35 -21.03 -8.31
C ASP A 12 13.26 -19.96 -8.08
N ILE A 13 12.26 -19.83 -8.96
CA ILE A 13 11.06 -19.02 -8.68
C ILE A 13 9.88 -19.94 -8.36
N GLU A 14 10.10 -20.91 -7.48
CA GLU A 14 8.98 -21.42 -6.69
C GLU A 14 8.59 -20.30 -5.71
N VAL A 15 7.53 -19.57 -6.06
CA VAL A 15 6.85 -18.61 -5.17
C VAL A 15 6.20 -19.38 -4.03
N ASN A 16 7.00 -19.96 -3.14
CA ASN A 16 6.55 -20.50 -1.87
C ASN A 16 6.41 -19.33 -0.88
N ARG A 17 5.47 -18.43 -1.16
CA ARG A 17 5.04 -17.37 -0.24
C ARG A 17 3.87 -17.91 0.58
N ALA A 18 4.15 -18.67 1.63
CA ALA A 18 3.22 -18.67 2.76
C ALA A 18 2.96 -17.19 3.09
N SER A 19 1.72 -16.73 2.91
CA SER A 19 1.42 -15.30 2.88
C SER A 19 1.93 -14.65 4.18
N LYS A 20 2.91 -13.76 4.07
CA LYS A 20 3.71 -13.30 5.21
C LYS A 20 2.89 -12.46 6.21
N HIS A 21 1.71 -12.02 5.79
CA HIS A 21 0.86 -11.03 6.45
C HIS A 21 -0.60 -11.52 6.66
N ARG A 22 -0.83 -12.83 6.83
CA ARG A 22 -2.19 -13.35 7.06
C ARG A 22 -2.80 -12.77 8.34
N GLY A 23 -3.66 -11.76 8.18
CA GLY A 23 -4.36 -11.08 9.28
C GLY A 23 -3.97 -9.61 9.46
N ASP A 24 -2.89 -9.15 8.83
CA ASP A 24 -2.48 -7.74 8.87
C ASP A 24 -3.36 -6.91 7.92
N VAL A 25 -3.71 -5.70 8.36
CA VAL A 25 -4.46 -4.73 7.55
C VAL A 25 -3.51 -3.71 6.95
N ALA A 26 -3.64 -3.48 5.65
CA ALA A 26 -3.04 -2.34 4.96
C ALA A 26 -4.14 -1.35 4.57
N VAL A 27 -3.92 -0.06 4.82
CA VAL A 27 -4.82 1.01 4.40
C VAL A 27 -4.15 1.77 3.27
N VAL A 28 -4.81 1.90 2.13
CA VAL A 28 -4.33 2.66 0.96
C VAL A 28 -5.18 3.91 0.80
N ILE A 29 -4.55 5.06 0.64
CA ILE A 29 -5.21 6.35 0.45
C ILE A 29 -4.68 6.97 -0.83
N ASP A 30 -5.53 7.06 -1.84
CA ASP A 30 -5.18 7.49 -3.20
C ASP A 30 -6.48 7.91 -3.91
N ASP A 31 -6.54 9.13 -4.41
CA ASP A 31 -7.70 9.72 -5.08
C ASP A 31 -7.80 9.30 -6.56
N ASP A 32 -6.72 8.80 -7.17
CA ASP A 32 -6.77 8.21 -8.51
C ASP A 32 -7.31 6.77 -8.44
N PRO A 33 -8.49 6.48 -9.02
CA PRO A 33 -9.10 5.15 -8.91
C PRO A 33 -8.24 4.03 -9.50
N SER A 34 -7.44 4.33 -10.53
CA SER A 34 -6.59 3.33 -11.19
C SER A 34 -5.42 2.94 -10.29
N SER A 35 -4.73 3.92 -9.73
CA SER A 35 -3.60 3.75 -8.82
C SER A 35 -4.03 3.09 -7.51
N LEU A 36 -5.18 3.51 -6.95
CA LEU A 36 -5.79 2.87 -5.78
C LEU A 36 -6.07 1.38 -6.03
N GLN A 37 -6.66 1.03 -7.17
CA GLN A 37 -6.96 -0.37 -7.53
C GLN A 37 -5.69 -1.22 -7.66
N ILE A 38 -4.66 -0.71 -8.32
CA ILE A 38 -3.38 -1.41 -8.51
C ILE A 38 -2.70 -1.66 -7.15
N SER A 39 -2.59 -0.62 -6.33
CA SER A 39 -2.00 -0.71 -4.98
C SER A 39 -2.75 -1.72 -4.11
N CYS A 40 -4.09 -1.66 -4.11
CA CYS A 40 -4.91 -2.62 -3.39
C CYS A 40 -4.70 -4.06 -3.87
N TRP A 41 -4.64 -4.28 -5.18
CA TRP A 41 -4.43 -5.60 -5.76
C TRP A 41 -3.07 -6.19 -5.37
N LEU A 42 -2.00 -5.40 -5.44
CA LEU A 42 -0.64 -5.82 -5.08
C LEU A 42 -0.55 -6.26 -3.61
N LEU A 43 -1.11 -5.47 -2.70
CA LEU A 43 -1.09 -5.78 -1.26
C LEU A 43 -1.96 -7.01 -0.92
N LYS A 44 -3.14 -7.15 -1.55
CA LYS A 44 -3.97 -8.35 -1.41
C LYS A 44 -3.23 -9.61 -1.87
N ARG A 45 -2.51 -9.53 -2.99
CA ARG A 45 -1.69 -10.64 -3.52
C ARG A 45 -0.61 -11.08 -2.52
N ASP A 46 -0.05 -10.14 -1.75
CA ASP A 46 0.96 -10.42 -0.72
C ASP A 46 0.37 -10.86 0.64
N GLY A 47 -0.97 -10.94 0.73
CA GLY A 47 -1.69 -11.56 1.85
C GLY A 47 -2.31 -10.60 2.85
N TYR A 48 -2.25 -9.29 2.61
CA TYR A 48 -2.91 -8.29 3.46
C TYR A 48 -4.42 -8.30 3.25
N ARG A 49 -5.16 -7.98 4.32
CA ARG A 49 -6.50 -7.41 4.16
C ARG A 49 -6.33 -5.93 3.83
N VAL A 50 -6.94 -5.47 2.75
CA VAL A 50 -6.74 -4.09 2.27
C VAL A 50 -8.01 -3.28 2.35
N ILE A 51 -7.90 -2.09 2.93
CA ILE A 51 -8.92 -1.04 2.95
C ILE A 51 -8.41 0.06 2.02
N GLY A 52 -9.15 0.35 0.95
CA GLY A 52 -8.85 1.45 0.04
C GLY A 52 -9.76 2.63 0.37
N LEU A 53 -9.19 3.83 0.43
CA LEU A 53 -9.88 5.08 0.72
C LEU A 53 -9.57 6.06 -0.42
N SER A 54 -10.58 6.56 -1.12
CA SER A 54 -10.41 7.49 -2.25
C SER A 54 -10.51 8.96 -1.88
N SER A 55 -10.77 9.28 -0.62
CA SER A 55 -11.03 10.64 -0.19
C SER A 55 -10.72 10.88 1.28
N LEU A 56 -10.60 12.16 1.66
CA LEU A 56 -10.49 12.56 3.06
C LEU A 56 -11.75 12.20 3.86
N ALA A 57 -12.93 12.23 3.22
CA ALA A 57 -14.19 11.86 3.85
C ALA A 57 -14.17 10.39 4.29
N GLU A 58 -13.73 9.48 3.43
CA GLU A 58 -13.58 8.06 3.76
C GLU A 58 -12.54 7.82 4.85
N LEU A 59 -11.45 8.61 4.88
CA LEU A 59 -10.50 8.55 5.98
C LEU A 59 -11.13 8.96 7.31
N ASN A 60 -11.94 10.01 7.34
CA ASN A 60 -12.62 10.44 8.56
C ASN A 60 -13.59 9.37 9.08
N ASP A 61 -14.35 8.74 8.17
CA ASP A 61 -15.23 7.61 8.52
C ASP A 61 -14.43 6.43 9.08
N PHE A 62 -13.28 6.13 8.47
CA PHE A 62 -12.36 5.09 8.95
C PHE A 62 -11.77 5.42 10.34
N LEU A 63 -11.42 6.68 10.60
CA LEU A 63 -10.88 7.12 11.88
C LEU A 63 -11.94 7.12 12.99
N ALA A 64 -13.22 7.31 12.64
CA ALA A 64 -14.34 7.27 13.58
C ALA A 64 -14.59 5.86 14.14
N ILE A 65 -14.24 4.82 13.37
CA ILE A 65 -14.39 3.41 13.77
C ILE A 65 -13.06 2.69 13.54
N PRO A 66 -12.09 2.81 14.48
CA PRO A 66 -10.75 2.33 14.28
C PRO A 66 -10.69 0.83 13.98
N GLU A 67 -9.95 0.48 12.95
CA GLU A 67 -9.68 -0.89 12.54
C GLU A 67 -8.53 -1.50 13.37
N SER A 68 -8.72 -2.75 13.75
CA SER A 68 -7.70 -3.50 14.48
C SER A 68 -6.63 -4.04 13.53
N HIS A 69 -5.41 -4.21 14.02
CA HIS A 69 -4.30 -4.82 13.25
C HIS A 69 -3.90 -4.05 11.98
N VAL A 70 -4.10 -2.73 11.94
CA VAL A 70 -3.49 -1.89 10.90
C VAL A 70 -1.98 -1.89 11.06
N SER A 71 -1.32 -2.40 10.03
CA SER A 71 0.13 -2.66 9.99
C SER A 71 0.88 -1.66 9.12
N VAL A 72 0.19 -1.00 8.18
CA VAL A 72 0.78 0.01 7.30
C VAL A 72 -0.31 0.91 6.70
N PHE A 73 0.00 2.19 6.59
CA PHE A 73 -0.69 3.13 5.71
C PHE A 73 0.16 3.36 4.47
N VAL A 74 -0.45 3.27 3.29
CA VAL A 74 0.13 3.61 2.00
C VAL A 74 -0.61 4.84 1.49
N ILE A 75 0.11 5.95 1.31
CA ILE A 75 -0.48 7.27 1.08
C ILE A 75 0.08 7.82 -0.23
N ASP A 76 -0.78 8.16 -1.17
CA ASP A 76 -0.36 8.94 -2.34
C ASP A 76 0.01 10.38 -1.93
N PHE A 77 1.05 10.94 -2.55
CA PHE A 77 1.49 12.30 -2.25
C PHE A 77 0.65 13.37 -2.95
N SER A 78 0.07 13.04 -4.09
CA SER A 78 -0.60 13.96 -5.02
C SER A 78 -2.12 13.98 -4.85
N LEU A 79 -2.59 13.87 -3.61
CA LEU A 79 -4.01 13.95 -3.26
C LEU A 79 -4.59 15.34 -3.59
N GLU A 80 -5.72 15.38 -4.30
CA GLU A 80 -6.42 16.62 -4.68
C GLU A 80 -7.05 17.35 -3.48
N ASP A 81 -7.52 16.60 -2.48
CA ASP A 81 -8.34 17.12 -1.36
C ASP A 81 -7.55 17.47 -0.08
N SER A 82 -6.28 17.06 0.03
CA SER A 82 -5.44 17.32 1.21
C SER A 82 -3.97 17.10 0.88
N THR A 83 -3.04 17.64 1.67
CA THR A 83 -1.63 17.25 1.51
C THR A 83 -1.34 15.95 2.27
N ALA A 84 -0.48 15.09 1.72
CA ALA A 84 -0.04 13.87 2.42
C ALA A 84 0.59 14.17 3.80
N ILE A 85 1.18 15.36 3.98
CA ILE A 85 1.73 15.82 5.26
C ILE A 85 0.64 16.00 6.31
N GLU A 86 -0.47 16.67 5.96
CA GLU A 86 -1.62 16.83 6.87
C GLU A 86 -2.23 15.49 7.26
N LEU A 87 -2.29 14.56 6.31
CA LEU A 87 -2.79 13.21 6.54
C LEU A 87 -1.88 12.44 7.51
N ILE A 88 -0.56 12.50 7.30
CA ILE A 88 0.42 11.90 8.22
C ILE A 88 0.28 12.49 9.62
N ASN A 89 0.14 13.81 9.74
CA ASN A 89 -0.06 14.47 11.03
C ASN A 89 -1.33 13.99 11.73
N THR A 90 -2.45 13.89 11.00
CA THR A 90 -3.72 13.35 11.51
C THR A 90 -3.55 11.91 12.05
N LEU A 91 -2.87 11.05 11.29
CA LEU A 91 -2.58 9.67 11.70
C LEU A 91 -1.62 9.59 12.90
N GLN A 92 -0.67 10.52 13.00
CA GLN A 92 0.24 10.61 14.16
C GLN A 92 -0.47 11.05 15.44
N GLN A 93 -1.47 11.92 15.33
CA GLN A 93 -2.30 12.36 16.46
C GLN A 93 -3.40 11.35 16.83
N THR A 94 -3.64 10.33 15.99
CA THR A 94 -4.61 9.27 16.28
C THR A 94 -3.93 8.16 17.11
N PRO A 95 -4.31 7.93 18.39
CA PRO A 95 -3.57 7.03 19.28
C PRO A 95 -3.38 5.61 18.74
N SER A 96 -4.41 5.04 18.10
CA SER A 96 -4.36 3.70 17.51
C SER A 96 -3.38 3.57 16.34
N TYR A 97 -3.04 4.70 15.69
CA TYR A 97 -2.27 4.71 14.44
C TYR A 97 -0.96 5.49 14.54
N ALA A 98 -0.67 6.12 15.69
CA ALA A 98 0.49 6.98 15.88
C ALA A 98 1.80 6.31 15.45
N PHE A 99 1.98 5.04 15.81
CA PHE A 99 3.18 4.25 15.54
C PHE A 99 3.08 3.31 14.33
N VAL A 100 1.91 3.25 13.67
CA VAL A 100 1.77 2.45 12.45
C VAL A 100 2.62 3.08 11.34
N PRO A 101 3.45 2.33 10.61
CA PRO A 101 4.24 2.83 9.49
C PRO A 101 3.39 3.56 8.44
N LYS A 102 3.90 4.68 7.92
CA LYS A 102 3.33 5.41 6.79
C LYS A 102 4.33 5.35 5.63
N VAL A 103 3.92 4.76 4.51
CA VAL A 103 4.68 4.72 3.26
C VAL A 103 4.04 5.71 2.32
N VAL A 104 4.79 6.72 1.91
CA VAL A 104 4.32 7.70 0.93
C VAL A 104 4.76 7.26 -0.46
N ILE A 105 3.81 7.18 -1.38
CA ILE A 105 4.07 6.96 -2.81
C ILE A 105 4.13 8.32 -3.48
N THR A 106 5.20 8.56 -4.23
CA THR A 106 5.35 9.75 -5.06
C THR A 106 5.58 9.32 -6.50
N GLY A 107 5.02 10.06 -7.45
CA GLY A 107 5.22 9.86 -8.86
C GLY A 107 5.61 11.16 -9.54
N HIS A 108 6.46 11.08 -10.56
CA HIS A 108 6.65 12.20 -11.48
C HIS A 108 5.62 12.04 -12.61
N ARG A 109 4.65 12.95 -12.70
CA ARG A 109 3.81 13.06 -13.89
C ARG A 109 4.57 13.90 -14.91
N ASP A 110 5.14 13.26 -15.93
CA ASP A 110 5.63 13.99 -17.10
C ASP A 110 4.43 14.67 -17.75
N HIS A 111 4.36 16.00 -17.67
CA HIS A 111 3.39 16.78 -18.42
C HIS A 111 3.80 16.77 -19.90
N LEU A 112 3.16 15.93 -20.71
CA LEU A 112 3.20 15.98 -22.17
C LEU A 112 2.19 17.00 -22.71
#